data_AF-A0A6A3A3I9-F1
#
_entry.id   AF-A0A6A3A3I9-F1
#
_cell.length_a   1.000
_cell.length_b   1.000
_cell.length_c   1.000
_cell.angle_alpha   90.00
_cell.angle_beta   90.00
_cell.angle_gamma   90.00
#
_symmetry.space_group_name_H-M   'P 1'
#
loop_
_entity.id
_entity.type
_entity.pdbx_description
1 polymer ?
#
loop_
_entity_poly.entity_id
_entity_poly.type
_entity_poly.pdbx_seq_one_letter_code
_entity_poly.pdbx_strand_id
1 'polypeptide(L)'
;MRSLRLARNHCTSEHERLVYEGWILYDTGHCEEALSKAEESISIHRSFEAFFLKAYALSDTSLHQESSAYALNNLGSVYIDCEKLDLAADCYMNALNIKHTWAHQGLARVFHLKNQREAAYDEMTRLIEKACNNASAYEKRSEYSDHDMAKSDLAMATQLDPLRTYPYRYRAAGKFLDHGSGYFYPTTL
;
A
#
# COMPACT_ATOMS: atom_id res chain seq x y z
N MET A 1 -2.27 -25.49 25.30
CA MET A 1 -3.05 -25.12 26.51
C MET A 1 -2.31 -25.29 27.85
N ARG A 2 -1.89 -26.50 28.28
CA ARG A 2 -1.24 -26.66 29.61
C ARG A 2 0.10 -25.92 29.75
N SER A 3 0.92 -25.92 28.70
CA SER A 3 2.23 -25.27 28.63
C SER A 3 2.16 -23.74 28.77
N LEU A 4 1.28 -23.06 28.03
CA LEU A 4 1.10 -21.61 28.12
C LEU A 4 0.53 -21.16 29.47
N ARG A 5 -0.40 -21.94 30.05
CA ARG A 5 -0.92 -21.69 31.40
C ARG A 5 0.15 -21.85 32.49
N LEU A 6 1.03 -22.83 32.33
CA LEU A 6 2.20 -23.00 33.22
C LEU A 6 3.19 -21.85 33.05
N ALA A 7 3.52 -21.47 31.82
CA ALA A 7 4.42 -20.34 31.53
C ALA A 7 3.89 -19.02 32.12
N ARG A 8 2.57 -18.76 32.03
CA ARG A 8 1.92 -17.62 32.68
C ARG A 8 2.10 -17.62 34.20
N ASN A 9 1.96 -18.77 34.85
CA ASN A 9 2.07 -18.88 36.31
C ASN A 9 3.51 -18.77 36.82
N HIS A 10 4.51 -19.02 35.97
CA HIS A 10 5.94 -18.93 36.30
C HIS A 10 6.62 -17.65 35.78
N CYS A 11 5.87 -16.79 35.09
CA CYS A 11 6.38 -15.56 34.52
C CYS A 11 6.65 -14.52 35.62
N THR A 12 7.79 -13.86 35.55
CA THR A 12 8.21 -12.82 36.51
C THR A 12 7.92 -11.40 36.02
N SER A 13 7.65 -11.22 34.73
CA SER A 13 7.48 -9.91 34.10
C SER A 13 6.06 -9.69 33.58
N GLU A 14 5.46 -8.53 33.87
CA GLU A 14 4.06 -8.26 33.49
C GLU A 14 3.81 -8.35 31.98
N HIS A 15 4.78 -7.93 31.16
CA HIS A 15 4.65 -7.98 29.70
C HIS A 15 4.60 -9.41 29.13
N GLU A 16 5.39 -10.35 29.68
CA GLU A 16 5.35 -11.77 29.27
C GLU A 16 4.02 -12.40 29.67
N ARG A 17 3.50 -12.05 30.86
CA ARG A 17 2.19 -12.53 31.30
C ARG A 17 1.10 -12.15 30.31
N LEU A 18 1.11 -10.90 29.85
CA LEU A 18 0.15 -10.38 28.86
C LEU A 18 0.28 -11.09 27.51
N VAL A 19 1.50 -11.41 27.07
CA VAL A 19 1.73 -12.21 25.85
C VAL A 19 1.12 -13.60 26.00
N TYR A 20 1.38 -14.30 27.11
CA TYR A 20 0.83 -15.64 27.33
C TYR A 20 -0.69 -15.64 27.49
N GLU A 21 -1.27 -14.64 28.16
CA GLU A 21 -2.71 -14.46 28.24
C GLU A 21 -3.32 -14.20 26.87
N GLY A 22 -2.68 -13.35 26.06
CA GLY A 22 -3.11 -13.08 24.69
C GLY A 22 -3.06 -14.33 23.79
N TRP A 23 -2.03 -15.16 23.89
CA TRP A 23 -1.98 -16.44 23.16
C TRP A 23 -3.09 -17.42 23.60
N ILE A 24 -3.39 -17.48 24.91
CA ILE A 24 -4.50 -18.31 25.39
C ILE A 24 -5.84 -17.79 24.84
N LEU A 25 -6.05 -16.47 24.83
CA LEU A 25 -7.25 -15.85 24.30
C LEU A 25 -7.40 -16.11 22.80
N TYR A 26 -6.32 -15.96 22.04
CA TYR A 26 -6.23 -16.27 20.62
C TYR A 26 -6.60 -17.74 20.34
N ASP A 27 -5.99 -18.69 21.05
CA ASP A 27 -6.30 -20.12 20.93
C ASP A 27 -7.76 -20.47 21.29
N THR A 28 -8.44 -19.63 22.10
CA THR A 28 -9.87 -19.79 22.43
C THR A 28 -10.81 -19.04 21.49
N GLY A 29 -10.29 -18.41 20.44
CA GLY A 29 -11.07 -17.68 19.43
C GLY A 29 -11.41 -16.22 19.79
N HIS A 30 -10.93 -15.69 20.91
CA HIS A 30 -11.19 -14.32 21.35
C HIS A 30 -10.11 -13.38 20.79
N CYS A 31 -10.10 -13.20 19.47
CA CYS A 31 -9.02 -12.51 18.76
C CYS A 31 -8.93 -11.01 19.07
N GLU A 32 -10.05 -10.32 19.31
CA GLU A 32 -10.06 -8.90 19.70
C GLU A 32 -9.43 -8.68 21.09
N GLU A 33 -9.73 -9.55 22.05
CA GLU A 33 -9.13 -9.50 23.39
C GLU A 33 -7.64 -9.86 23.35
N ALA A 34 -7.26 -10.84 22.51
CA ALA A 34 -5.86 -11.17 22.26
C ALA A 34 -5.07 -9.98 21.67
N LEU A 35 -5.69 -9.24 20.73
CA LEU A 35 -5.11 -8.03 20.16
C LEU A 35 -4.89 -6.95 21.22
N SER A 36 -5.90 -6.68 22.05
CA SER A 36 -5.78 -5.72 23.15
C SER A 36 -4.65 -6.08 24.11
N LYS A 37 -4.50 -7.36 24.46
CA LYS A 37 -3.41 -7.84 25.33
C LYS A 37 -2.03 -7.71 24.69
N ALA A 38 -1.93 -7.90 23.38
CA ALA A 38 -0.70 -7.66 22.65
C ALA A 38 -0.30 -6.18 22.65
N GLU A 39 -1.26 -5.26 22.47
CA GLU A 39 -1.01 -3.81 22.51
C GLU A 39 -0.62 -3.31 23.90
N GLU A 40 -1.25 -3.84 24.94
CA GLU A 40 -0.91 -3.58 26.33
C GLU A 40 0.54 -4.04 26.63
N SER A 41 0.90 -5.25 26.17
CA SER A 41 2.27 -5.77 26.31
C SER A 41 3.30 -4.90 25.57
N ILE A 42 3.02 -4.53 24.31
CA ILE A 42 3.90 -3.65 23.49
C ILE A 42 4.12 -2.28 24.15
N SER A 43 3.08 -1.76 24.83
CA SER A 43 3.15 -0.48 25.54
C SER A 43 4.07 -0.53 26.76
N ILE A 44 4.19 -1.70 27.40
CA ILE A 44 5.12 -1.94 28.51
C ILE A 44 6.52 -2.26 27.99
N HIS A 45 6.64 -3.24 27.09
CA HIS A 45 7.90 -3.68 26.52
C HIS A 45 7.71 -4.23 25.10
N ARG A 46 8.44 -3.64 24.15
CA ARG A 46 8.41 -4.01 22.74
C ARG A 46 9.17 -5.32 22.50
N SER A 47 8.54 -6.46 22.78
CA SER A 47 9.11 -7.78 22.53
C SER A 47 8.66 -8.34 21.18
N PHE A 48 9.50 -9.22 20.61
CA PHE A 48 9.18 -9.94 19.39
C PHE A 48 7.87 -10.74 19.53
N GLU A 49 7.67 -11.42 20.66
CA GLU A 49 6.47 -12.25 20.88
C GLU A 49 5.18 -11.41 20.93
N ALA A 50 5.24 -10.20 21.48
CA ALA A 50 4.07 -9.32 21.55
C ALA A 50 3.66 -8.79 20.16
N PHE A 51 4.64 -8.42 19.31
CA PHE A 51 4.36 -8.06 17.92
C PHE A 51 3.87 -9.26 17.10
N PHE A 52 4.44 -10.44 17.35
CA PHE A 52 4.03 -11.67 16.67
C PHE A 52 2.59 -12.04 17.00
N LEU A 53 2.21 -12.01 18.28
CA LEU A 53 0.83 -12.20 18.72
C LEU A 53 -0.13 -11.18 18.09
N LYS A 54 0.25 -9.89 18.08
CA LYS A 54 -0.55 -8.83 17.45
C LYS A 54 -0.82 -9.10 15.98
N ALA A 55 0.18 -9.54 15.23
CA ALA A 55 0.04 -9.85 13.80
C ALA A 55 -0.93 -11.01 13.56
N TYR A 56 -0.87 -12.07 14.37
CA TYR A 56 -1.79 -13.21 14.30
C TYR A 56 -3.22 -12.83 14.70
N ALA A 57 -3.38 -12.09 15.80
CA ALA A 57 -4.70 -11.63 16.22
C ALA A 57 -5.35 -10.71 15.16
N LEU A 58 -4.56 -9.86 14.50
CA LEU A 58 -5.00 -9.02 13.38
C LEU A 58 -5.32 -9.81 12.13
N SER A 59 -4.52 -10.83 11.78
CA SER A 59 -4.82 -11.67 10.63
C SER A 59 -6.17 -12.36 10.78
N ASP A 60 -6.49 -12.79 12.01
CA ASP A 60 -7.72 -13.54 12.27
C ASP A 60 -8.95 -12.68 12.53
N THR A 61 -8.79 -11.50 13.15
CA THR A 61 -9.88 -10.50 13.20
C THR A 61 -10.19 -9.91 11.83
N SER A 62 -9.23 -9.91 10.90
CA SER A 62 -9.41 -9.48 9.50
C SER A 62 -9.79 -10.60 8.53
N LEU A 63 -9.96 -11.85 9.01
CA LEU A 63 -10.61 -12.94 8.26
C LEU A 63 -12.09 -12.56 8.09
N HIS A 64 -12.58 -12.15 6.93
CA HIS A 64 -12.48 -12.91 5.69
C HIS A 64 -12.33 -12.03 4.44
N GLN A 65 -12.34 -10.70 4.60
CA GLN A 65 -12.40 -9.79 3.46
C GLN A 65 -11.04 -9.11 3.25
N GLU A 66 -10.52 -8.34 4.20
CA GLU A 66 -9.31 -7.53 3.97
C GLU A 66 -8.03 -8.34 3.71
N SER A 67 -7.79 -9.40 4.48
CA SER A 67 -6.66 -10.33 4.23
C SER A 67 -6.75 -10.96 2.83
N SER A 68 -7.97 -11.28 2.38
CA SER A 68 -8.23 -11.78 1.02
C SER A 68 -7.91 -10.72 -0.04
N ALA A 69 -8.20 -9.44 0.21
CA ALA A 69 -7.84 -8.38 -0.73
C ALA A 69 -6.33 -8.14 -0.86
N TYR A 70 -5.57 -8.17 0.24
CA TYR A 70 -4.10 -8.07 0.15
C TYR A 70 -3.52 -9.24 -0.63
N ALA A 71 -4.02 -10.46 -0.39
CA ALA A 71 -3.63 -11.65 -1.15
C ALA A 71 -3.96 -11.51 -2.65
N LEU A 72 -5.16 -11.04 -2.99
CA LEU A 72 -5.58 -10.78 -4.36
C LEU A 72 -4.73 -9.70 -5.04
N ASN A 73 -4.37 -8.63 -4.33
CA ASN A 73 -3.49 -7.58 -4.84
C ASN A 73 -2.08 -8.11 -5.15
N ASN A 74 -1.53 -8.94 -4.26
CA ASN A 74 -0.23 -9.58 -4.47
C ASN A 74 -0.29 -10.57 -5.65
N LEU A 75 -1.36 -11.36 -5.74
CA LEU A 75 -1.59 -12.28 -6.86
C LEU A 75 -1.72 -11.54 -8.20
N GLY A 76 -2.44 -10.42 -8.23
CA GLY A 76 -2.54 -9.56 -9.43
C GLY A 76 -1.17 -9.05 -9.89
N SER A 77 -0.29 -8.74 -8.94
CA SER A 77 1.07 -8.28 -9.25
C SER A 77 1.92 -9.39 -9.87
N VAL A 78 1.82 -10.62 -9.34
CA VAL A 78 2.46 -11.80 -9.93
C VAL A 78 1.92 -12.08 -11.34
N TYR A 79 0.62 -11.88 -11.58
CA TYR A 79 0.06 -12.05 -12.92
C TYR A 79 0.53 -10.98 -13.91
N ILE A 80 0.76 -9.73 -13.47
CA ILE A 80 1.42 -8.71 -14.31
C ILE A 80 2.81 -9.18 -14.70
N ASP A 81 3.60 -9.68 -13.76
CA ASP A 81 4.97 -10.17 -14.02
C ASP A 81 4.97 -11.39 -14.96
N CYS A 82 3.87 -12.16 -14.99
CA CYS A 82 3.65 -13.25 -15.92
C CYS A 82 2.99 -12.82 -17.25
N GLU A 83 2.82 -11.52 -17.51
CA GLU A 83 2.11 -10.93 -18.67
C GLU A 83 0.64 -11.40 -18.84
N LYS A 84 0.04 -11.96 -17.78
CA LYS A 84 -1.36 -12.42 -17.77
C LYS A 84 -2.29 -11.29 -17.33
N LEU A 85 -2.40 -10.28 -18.20
CA LEU A 85 -3.07 -9.02 -17.87
C LEU A 85 -4.58 -9.17 -17.55
N ASP A 86 -5.29 -10.09 -18.21
CA ASP A 86 -6.71 -10.34 -17.92
C ASP A 86 -6.92 -10.90 -16.51
N LEU A 87 -6.14 -11.91 -16.13
CA LEU A 87 -6.19 -12.50 -14.78
C LEU A 87 -5.76 -11.50 -13.70
N ALA A 88 -4.79 -10.62 -14.02
CA ALA A 88 -4.39 -9.54 -13.13
C ALA A 88 -5.55 -8.57 -12.89
N ALA A 89 -6.28 -8.17 -13.95
CA ALA A 89 -7.45 -7.30 -13.83
C ALA A 89 -8.52 -7.93 -12.93
N ASP A 90 -8.82 -9.22 -13.12
CA ASP A 90 -9.79 -9.95 -12.30
C ASP A 90 -9.41 -9.95 -10.81
N CYS A 91 -8.12 -10.16 -10.51
CA CYS A 91 -7.62 -10.14 -9.13
C CYS A 91 -7.82 -8.75 -8.48
N TYR A 92 -7.51 -7.67 -9.21
CA TYR A 92 -7.70 -6.31 -8.70
C TYR A 92 -9.18 -5.94 -8.59
N MET A 93 -10.04 -6.35 -9.52
CA MET A 93 -11.50 -6.15 -9.42
C MET A 93 -12.09 -6.88 -8.21
N ASN A 94 -11.64 -8.10 -7.95
CA ASN A 94 -12.04 -8.85 -6.75
C ASN A 94 -11.56 -8.15 -5.46
N ALA A 95 -10.33 -7.62 -5.44
CA ALA A 95 -9.84 -6.84 -4.31
C ALA A 95 -10.65 -5.53 -4.11
N LEU A 96 -11.08 -4.88 -5.19
CA LEU A 96 -11.95 -3.70 -5.12
C LEU A 96 -13.36 -4.01 -4.59
N ASN A 97 -13.94 -5.17 -4.94
CA ASN A 97 -15.21 -5.64 -4.37
C ASN A 97 -15.14 -5.84 -2.85
N ILE A 98 -13.93 -6.09 -2.36
CA ILE A 98 -13.60 -6.23 -0.93
C ILE A 98 -13.28 -4.85 -0.29
N LYS A 99 -13.46 -3.75 -1.03
CA LYS A 99 -13.19 -2.36 -0.63
C LYS A 99 -11.71 -2.01 -0.44
N HIS A 100 -10.79 -2.80 -1.00
CA HIS A 100 -9.37 -2.47 -0.95
C HIS A 100 -8.99 -1.41 -1.98
N THR A 101 -8.94 -0.15 -1.55
CA THR A 101 -8.75 1.03 -2.41
C THR A 101 -7.43 1.03 -3.17
N TRP A 102 -6.35 0.46 -2.65
CA TRP A 102 -5.07 0.42 -3.36
C TRP A 102 -5.10 -0.44 -4.63
N ALA A 103 -6.08 -1.33 -4.79
CA ALA A 103 -6.23 -2.14 -6.00
C ALA A 103 -6.52 -1.29 -7.25
N HIS A 104 -7.03 -0.06 -7.09
CA HIS A 104 -7.17 0.90 -8.18
C HIS A 104 -5.82 1.19 -8.87
N GLN A 105 -4.70 1.22 -8.12
CA GLN A 105 -3.37 1.44 -8.70
C GLN A 105 -2.92 0.26 -9.56
N GLY A 106 -3.17 -0.96 -9.08
CA GLY A 106 -2.87 -2.19 -9.82
C GLY A 106 -3.68 -2.27 -11.11
N LEU A 107 -4.97 -1.96 -11.05
CA LEU A 107 -5.85 -1.96 -12.21
C LEU A 107 -5.47 -0.88 -13.24
N ALA A 108 -5.11 0.32 -12.79
CA ALA A 108 -4.59 1.37 -13.67
C ALA A 108 -3.31 0.93 -14.40
N ARG A 109 -2.40 0.25 -13.70
CA ARG A 109 -1.19 -0.33 -14.32
C ARG A 109 -1.55 -1.37 -15.39
N VAL A 110 -2.54 -2.23 -15.14
CA VAL A 110 -3.01 -3.22 -16.12
C VAL A 110 -3.57 -2.53 -17.38
N PHE A 111 -4.42 -1.51 -17.22
CA PHE A 111 -4.94 -0.75 -18.36
C PHE A 111 -3.83 -0.04 -19.14
N HIS A 112 -2.85 0.52 -18.44
CA HIS A 112 -1.69 1.13 -19.09
C HIS A 112 -0.89 0.11 -19.92
N LEU A 113 -0.62 -1.08 -19.38
CA LEU A 113 0.06 -2.16 -20.10
C LEU A 113 -0.74 -2.68 -21.31
N LYS A 114 -2.07 -2.56 -21.28
CA LYS A 114 -2.97 -2.82 -22.42
C LYS A 114 -3.06 -1.66 -23.43
N ASN A 115 -2.26 -0.61 -23.25
CA ASN A 115 -2.32 0.61 -24.07
C ASN A 115 -3.66 1.37 -23.97
N GLN A 116 -4.42 1.17 -22.89
CA GLN A 116 -5.69 1.84 -22.59
C GLN A 116 -5.46 2.99 -21.61
N ARG A 117 -4.76 4.03 -22.08
CA ARG A 117 -4.28 5.13 -21.23
C ARG A 117 -5.42 5.92 -20.57
N GLU A 118 -6.50 6.19 -21.29
CA GLU A 118 -7.68 6.89 -20.75
C GLU A 118 -8.33 6.11 -19.59
N ALA A 119 -8.51 4.79 -19.76
CA ALA A 119 -9.06 3.94 -18.70
C ALA A 119 -8.15 3.90 -17.46
N ALA A 120 -6.83 3.91 -17.64
CA ALA A 120 -5.88 4.00 -16.53
C ALA A 120 -6.01 5.33 -15.76
N TYR A 121 -6.19 6.43 -16.48
CA TYR A 121 -6.38 7.76 -15.90
C TYR A 121 -7.69 7.85 -15.10
N ASP A 122 -8.79 7.35 -15.65
CA ASP A 122 -10.09 7.32 -14.99
C ASP A 122 -10.05 6.50 -13.70
N GLU A 123 -9.37 5.34 -13.71
CA GLU A 123 -9.24 4.49 -12.53
C GLU A 123 -8.46 5.16 -11.41
N MET A 124 -7.38 5.88 -11.75
CA MET A 124 -6.62 6.69 -10.79
C MET A 124 -7.42 7.89 -10.28
N THR A 125 -8.31 8.45 -11.09
CA THR A 125 -9.21 9.53 -10.65
C THR A 125 -10.16 9.05 -9.55
N ARG A 126 -10.75 7.86 -9.71
CA ARG A 126 -11.57 7.22 -8.65
C ARG A 126 -10.77 6.99 -7.37
N LEU A 127 -9.49 6.63 -7.48
CA LEU A 127 -8.62 6.49 -6.32
C LEU A 127 -8.41 7.83 -5.60
N ILE A 128 -8.17 8.93 -6.33
CA ILE A 128 -7.96 10.26 -5.76
C ILE A 128 -9.19 10.74 -4.99
N GLU A 129 -10.38 10.54 -5.55
CA GLU A 129 -11.66 10.85 -4.91
C GLU A 129 -11.84 10.09 -3.59
N LYS A 130 -11.47 8.79 -3.56
CA LYS A 130 -11.56 7.96 -2.36
C LYS A 130 -10.46 8.21 -1.33
N ALA A 131 -9.25 8.55 -1.78
CA ALA A 131 -8.08 8.76 -0.94
C ALA A 131 -7.95 10.20 -0.40
N CYS A 132 -9.04 10.98 -0.45
CA CYS A 132 -9.11 12.36 0.04
C CYS A 132 -8.01 13.27 -0.51
N ASN A 133 -7.78 13.24 -1.83
CA ASN A 133 -6.80 14.13 -2.49
C ASN A 133 -5.36 14.01 -1.95
N ASN A 134 -4.83 12.79 -1.90
CA ASN A 134 -3.43 12.57 -1.53
C ASN A 134 -2.46 13.01 -2.64
N ALA A 135 -1.43 13.78 -2.31
CA ALA A 135 -0.40 14.26 -3.25
C ALA A 135 0.27 13.12 -4.05
N SER A 136 0.49 11.96 -3.42
CA SER A 136 1.08 10.79 -4.09
C SER A 136 0.18 10.16 -5.15
N ALA A 137 -1.14 10.31 -5.01
CA ALA A 137 -2.09 9.79 -5.99
C ALA A 137 -2.11 10.65 -7.26
N TYR A 138 -2.02 11.98 -7.13
CA TYR A 138 -1.84 12.89 -8.26
C TYR A 138 -0.52 12.64 -9.00
N GLU A 139 0.58 12.39 -8.27
CA GLU A 139 1.86 12.02 -8.88
C GLU A 139 1.74 10.74 -9.73
N LYS A 140 1.19 9.67 -9.16
CA LYS A 140 0.99 8.41 -9.89
C LYS A 140 0.02 8.57 -11.07
N ARG A 141 -1.02 9.40 -10.96
CA ARG A 141 -1.95 9.63 -12.08
C ARG A 141 -1.25 10.34 -13.24
N SER A 142 -0.33 11.26 -12.95
CA SER A 142 0.44 11.98 -13.98
C SER A 142 1.25 11.06 -14.91
N GLU A 143 1.61 9.85 -14.46
CA GLU A 143 2.30 8.83 -15.27
C GLU A 143 1.41 8.27 -16.40
N TYR A 144 0.09 8.30 -16.21
CA TYR A 144 -0.89 7.83 -17.18
C TYR A 144 -1.51 8.96 -18.01
N SER A 145 -1.07 10.20 -17.81
CA SER A 145 -1.64 11.39 -18.45
C SER A 145 -0.85 11.82 -19.67
N ASP A 146 -1.50 12.56 -20.58
CA ASP A 146 -0.77 13.37 -21.56
C ASP A 146 -0.08 14.55 -20.87
N HIS A 147 0.89 15.15 -21.56
CA HIS A 147 1.80 16.13 -20.99
C HIS A 147 1.12 17.31 -20.28
N ASP A 148 0.03 17.85 -20.84
CA ASP A 148 -0.67 18.99 -20.23
C ASP A 148 -1.47 18.57 -18.98
N MET A 149 -2.10 17.40 -19.02
CA MET A 149 -2.79 16.83 -17.85
C MET A 149 -1.80 16.43 -16.76
N ALA A 150 -0.64 15.87 -17.12
CA ALA A 150 0.44 15.55 -16.20
C ALA A 150 0.97 16.80 -15.48
N LYS A 151 1.14 17.92 -16.19
CA LYS A 151 1.52 19.21 -15.58
C LYS A 151 0.50 19.67 -14.53
N SER A 152 -0.79 19.54 -14.83
CA SER A 152 -1.87 19.90 -13.89
C SER A 152 -1.84 19.02 -12.64
N ASP A 153 -1.72 17.70 -12.81
CA ASP A 153 -1.63 16.75 -11.69
C ASP A 153 -0.41 17.02 -10.81
N LEU A 154 0.75 17.29 -11.42
CA LEU A 154 1.97 17.62 -10.69
C LEU A 154 1.91 18.98 -9.99
N ALA A 155 1.14 19.94 -10.52
CA ALA A 155 0.84 21.19 -9.84
C ALA A 155 0.00 20.94 -8.58
N MET A 156 -1.06 20.14 -8.68
CA MET A 156 -1.87 19.72 -7.53
C MET A 156 -1.04 18.96 -6.49
N ALA A 157 -0.19 18.03 -6.92
CA ALA A 157 0.71 17.31 -6.01
C ALA A 157 1.65 18.25 -5.24
N THR A 158 2.18 19.29 -5.92
CA THR A 158 3.02 20.31 -5.27
C THR A 158 2.22 21.17 -4.28
N GLN A 159 0.97 21.49 -4.61
CA GLN A 159 0.10 22.28 -3.72
C GLN A 159 -0.24 21.52 -2.44
N LEU A 160 -0.47 20.22 -2.55
CA LEU A 160 -0.81 19.34 -1.42
C LEU A 160 0.41 19.00 -0.57
N ASP A 161 1.57 18.76 -1.20
CA ASP A 161 2.82 18.47 -0.52
C ASP A 161 4.02 19.09 -1.28
N PRO A 162 4.50 20.27 -0.85
CA PRO A 162 5.62 20.97 -1.47
C PRO A 162 6.97 20.24 -1.35
N LEU A 163 7.08 19.22 -0.50
CA LEU A 163 8.35 18.50 -0.29
C LEU A 163 8.57 17.36 -1.29
N ARG A 164 7.57 17.04 -2.12
CA ARG A 164 7.71 15.98 -3.14
C ARG A 164 8.68 16.41 -4.22
N THR A 165 9.68 15.57 -4.47
CA THR A 165 10.77 15.89 -5.42
C THR A 165 10.41 15.63 -6.88
N TYR A 166 9.51 14.68 -7.15
CA TYR A 166 9.17 14.25 -8.51
C TYR A 166 8.57 15.38 -9.37
N PRO A 167 7.59 16.19 -8.90
CA PRO A 167 7.08 17.34 -9.68
C PRO A 167 8.16 18.32 -10.14
N TYR A 168 9.17 18.59 -9.30
CA TYR A 168 10.27 19.49 -9.65
C TYR A 168 11.22 18.87 -10.68
N ARG A 169 11.55 17.58 -10.52
CA ARG A 169 12.39 16.84 -11.47
C ARG A 169 11.74 16.75 -12.84
N TYR A 170 10.44 16.48 -12.89
CA TYR A 170 9.65 16.44 -14.13
C TYR A 170 9.69 17.78 -14.87
N ARG A 171 9.44 18.90 -14.16
CA ARG A 171 9.51 20.25 -14.76
C ARG A 171 10.90 20.62 -15.24
N ALA A 172 11.95 20.25 -14.51
CA ALA A 172 13.33 20.47 -14.92
C ALA A 172 13.63 19.69 -16.22
N ALA A 173 13.28 18.40 -16.28
CA ALA A 173 13.46 17.57 -17.46
C ALA A 173 12.68 18.12 -18.68
N GLY A 174 11.43 18.55 -18.49
CA GLY A 174 10.63 19.17 -19.55
C GLY A 174 11.31 20.43 -20.13
N LYS A 175 11.87 21.29 -19.27
CA LYS A 175 12.64 22.46 -19.73
C LYS A 175 13.89 22.06 -20.52
N PHE A 176 14.61 21.01 -20.11
CA PHE A 176 15.78 20.53 -20.86
C PHE A 176 15.40 19.97 -22.25
N LEU A 177 14.26 19.30 -22.36
CA LEU A 177 13.78 18.78 -23.65
C LEU A 177 13.28 19.91 -24.56
N ASP A 178 12.55 20.89 -24.02
CA ASP A 178 12.06 22.06 -24.76
C ASP A 178 13.22 22.98 -25.21
N HIS A 179 14.29 23.07 -24.42
CA HIS A 179 15.49 23.89 -24.73
C HIS A 179 16.62 23.10 -25.42
N GLY A 180 16.44 21.78 -25.61
CA GLY A 180 17.43 20.86 -26.19
C GLY A 180 17.60 20.95 -27.70
N SER A 181 16.85 21.83 -28.37
CA SER A 181 17.04 22.19 -29.79
C SER A 181 17.99 23.38 -30.00
N GLY A 182 18.61 23.92 -28.93
CA GLY A 182 19.34 25.20 -28.99
C GLY A 182 20.79 25.22 -28.52
N TYR A 183 21.37 24.14 -28.02
CA TYR A 183 22.76 24.16 -27.54
C TYR A 183 23.66 23.22 -28.35
N PHE A 184 24.15 23.75 -29.47
CA PHE A 184 25.38 23.31 -30.12
C PHE A 184 26.53 23.52 -29.13
N TYR A 185 27.10 22.45 -28.57
CA TYR A 185 28.44 22.55 -27.99
C TYR A 185 29.44 22.68 -29.14
N PRO A 186 30.24 23.76 -29.23
CA PRO A 186 31.30 23.81 -30.22
C PRO A 186 32.35 22.77 -29.80
N THR A 187 32.53 21.77 -30.65
CA THR A 187 33.71 20.92 -30.63
C THR A 187 34.85 21.77 -31.19
N THR A 188 35.79 22.18 -30.33
CA THR A 188 37.09 22.66 -30.79
C THR A 188 38.19 22.01 -29.98
N LEU A 189 39.12 21.42 -30.74
CA LEU A 189 40.47 20.97 -30.42
C LEU A 189 41.24 21.99 -29.57
#